data_AF-A0A327K6P0-F1
#
_entry.id   AF-A0A327K6P0-F1
#
_cell.length_a   1.000
_cell.length_b   1.000
_cell.length_c   1.000
_cell.angle_alpha   90.00
_cell.angle_beta   90.00
_cell.angle_gamma   90.00
#
_symmetry.space_group_name_H-M   'P 1'
#
loop_
_entity.id
_entity.type
_entity.pdbx_description
1 polymer ?
#
loop_
_entity_poly.entity_id
_entity_poly.type
_entity_poly.pdbx_seq_one_letter_code
_entity_poly.pdbx_strand_id
1 'polypeptide(L)'
;ANSVADGRVVVHSLPIGYALDGHRGIADPRGMLGNELGVDMHVVTADEAPLTNLELAVNRCHLEVETVVATPYASALSVLVEDEAQLGVACLDFG
;
A
#
# COMPACT_ATOMS: atom_id res chain seq x y z
N ALA A 1 -9.18 -14.00 -5.00
CA ALA A 1 -8.64 -14.58 -3.77
C ALA A 1 -7.14 -14.28 -3.72
N ASN A 2 -6.74 -13.19 -3.05
CA ASN A 2 -5.32 -12.94 -2.80
C ASN A 2 -4.97 -13.59 -1.48
N SER A 3 -4.46 -14.82 -1.53
CA SER A 3 -3.83 -15.43 -0.38
C SER A 3 -2.56 -14.63 -0.09
N VAL A 4 -2.63 -13.72 0.87
CA VAL A 4 -1.42 -13.31 1.58
C VAL A 4 -0.81 -14.61 2.10
N ALA A 5 0.46 -14.86 1.74
CA ALA A 5 1.12 -16.09 2.15
C ALA A 5 1.10 -16.22 3.68
N ASP A 6 1.04 -17.46 4.16
CA ASP A 6 0.99 -17.73 5.60
C ASP A 6 2.16 -17.04 6.33
N GLY A 7 1.87 -16.35 7.43
CA GLY A 7 2.83 -15.55 8.19
C GLY A 7 3.21 -14.18 7.59
N ARG A 8 2.55 -13.73 6.52
CA ARG A 8 2.68 -12.36 6.00
C ARG A 8 1.41 -11.55 6.25
N VAL A 9 1.59 -10.24 6.40
CA VAL A 9 0.48 -9.29 6.53
C VAL A 9 0.59 -8.20 5.48
N VAL A 10 -0.55 -7.65 5.10
CA VAL A 10 -0.63 -6.50 4.20
C VAL A 10 -0.26 -5.24 4.97
N VAL A 11 0.69 -4.47 4.43
CA VAL A 11 1.10 -3.17 4.96
C VAL A 11 0.47 -2.05 4.15
N HIS A 12 0.58 -2.11 2.82
CA HIS A 12 -0.02 -1.13 1.91
C HIS A 12 -0.86 -1.83 0.84
N SER A 13 -1.96 -1.19 0.44
CA SER A 13 -2.82 -1.64 -0.65
C SER A 13 -3.28 -0.44 -1.44
N LEU A 14 -2.72 -0.26 -2.64
CA LEU A 14 -2.99 0.88 -3.50
C LEU A 14 -3.74 0.43 -4.76
N PRO A 15 -4.89 1.05 -5.09
CA PRO A 15 -5.55 0.79 -6.35
C PRO A 15 -4.71 1.36 -7.49
N ILE A 16 -4.45 0.55 -8.52
CA ILE A 16 -3.70 0.96 -9.72
C ILE A 16 -4.56 0.95 -10.98
N GLY A 17 -5.81 0.48 -10.88
CA GLY A 17 -6.78 0.52 -11.95
C GLY A 17 -8.11 -0.08 -11.53
N TYR A 18 -9.17 0.36 -12.19
CA TYR A 18 -10.52 -0.16 -11.97
C TYR A 18 -11.11 -0.76 -13.25
N ALA A 19 -12.05 -1.67 -13.07
CA ALA A 19 -12.85 -2.23 -14.13
C ALA A 19 -14.33 -2.25 -13.72
N LEU A 20 -15.24 -1.94 -14.64
CA LEU A 20 -16.68 -1.98 -14.40
C LEU A 20 -17.35 -2.85 -15.46
N ASP A 21 -18.08 -3.88 -15.06
CA ASP A 21 -18.74 -4.83 -15.96
C ASP A 21 -17.81 -5.37 -17.07
N GLY A 22 -16.54 -5.62 -16.71
CA GLY A 22 -15.49 -6.09 -17.63
C GLY A 22 -14.76 -4.99 -18.42
N HIS A 23 -15.21 -3.73 -18.36
CA HIS A 23 -14.54 -2.59 -18.97
C HIS A 23 -13.38 -2.09 -18.07
N ARG A 24 -12.14 -2.40 -18.46
CA ARG A 24 -10.90 -2.03 -17.75
C ARG A 24 -10.42 -0.62 -18.09
N GLY A 25 -9.50 -0.10 -17.29
CA GLY A 25 -8.82 1.18 -17.55
C GLY A 25 -9.56 2.39 -16.97
N ILE A 26 -10.51 2.16 -16.07
CA ILE A 26 -11.21 3.24 -15.35
C ILE A 26 -10.24 3.78 -14.29
N ALA A 27 -9.98 5.09 -14.32
CA ALA A 27 -9.10 5.75 -13.35
C ALA A 27 -9.82 6.03 -12.02
N ASP A 28 -11.09 6.44 -12.09
CA ASP A 28 -11.95 6.71 -10.92
C ASP A 28 -13.37 6.20 -11.20
N PRO A 29 -13.84 5.15 -10.50
CA PRO A 29 -15.15 4.56 -10.73
C PRO A 29 -16.30 5.30 -10.02
N ARG A 30 -16.00 6.34 -9.22
CA ARG A 30 -17.02 7.03 -8.42
C ARG A 30 -18.05 7.70 -9.32
N GLY A 31 -19.33 7.42 -9.04
CA GLY A 31 -20.46 7.97 -9.80
C GLY A 31 -20.83 7.19 -11.06
N MET A 32 -20.11 6.11 -11.38
CA MET A 32 -20.47 5.20 -12.48
C MET A 32 -21.48 4.14 -12.00
N LEU A 33 -22.34 3.68 -12.91
CA LEU A 33 -23.32 2.62 -12.66
C LEU A 33 -22.87 1.32 -13.34
N GLY A 34 -22.86 0.23 -12.59
CA GLY A 34 -22.54 -1.11 -13.08
C GLY A 34 -22.88 -2.19 -12.06
N ASN A 35 -22.76 -3.44 -12.47
CA ASN A 35 -23.10 -4.60 -11.64
C ASN A 35 -21.87 -5.20 -10.94
N GLU A 36 -20.71 -5.17 -11.60
CA GLU A 36 -19.46 -5.72 -11.09
C GLU A 36 -18.33 -4.69 -11.15
N LEU A 37 -17.79 -4.34 -9.98
CA LEU A 37 -16.61 -3.48 -9.84
C LEU A 37 -15.37 -4.36 -9.55
N GLY A 38 -14.43 -4.37 -10.47
CA GLY A 38 -13.10 -4.93 -10.30
C GLY A 38 -12.08 -3.85 -9.94
N VAL A 39 -11.09 -4.21 -9.14
CA VAL A 39 -9.95 -3.35 -8.82
C VAL A 39 -8.65 -4.12 -8.95
N ASP A 40 -7.70 -3.53 -9.64
CA ASP A 40 -6.32 -4.00 -9.68
C ASP A 40 -5.57 -3.32 -8.53
N MET A 41 -5.00 -4.13 -7.62
CA MET A 41 -4.33 -3.65 -6.41
C MET A 41 -2.84 -3.90 -6.47
N HIS A 42 -2.04 -2.88 -6.18
CA HIS A 42 -0.64 -3.03 -5.79
C HIS A 42 -0.55 -3.23 -4.28
N VAL A 43 -0.02 -4.37 -3.86
CA VAL A 43 0.00 -4.78 -2.44
C VAL A 43 1.44 -4.92 -1.96
N VAL A 44 1.77 -4.20 -0.90
CA VAL A 44 3.01 -4.38 -0.15
C VAL A 44 2.71 -5.22 1.08
N THR A 45 3.47 -6.30 1.27
CA THR A 45 3.36 -7.17 2.43
C THR A 45 4.67 -7.21 3.19
N ALA A 46 4.61 -7.56 4.48
CA ALA A 46 5.77 -7.84 5.30
C ALA A 46 5.53 -9.11 6.13
N ASP A 47 6.60 -9.66 6.68
CA ASP A 47 6.49 -10.76 7.64
C ASP A 47 5.82 -10.25 8.92
N GLU A 48 4.93 -11.05 9.50
CA GLU A 48 4.15 -10.66 10.68
C GLU A 48 5.05 -10.46 11.91
N ALA A 49 5.97 -11.39 12.17
CA ALA A 49 6.75 -11.40 13.41
C ALA A 49 7.60 -10.13 13.64
N PRO A 50 8.33 -9.58 12.65
CA PRO A 50 9.02 -8.30 12.81
C PRO A 50 8.08 -7.14 13.14
N LEU A 51 6.89 -7.10 12.53
CA LEU A 51 5.92 -6.04 12.81
C LEU A 51 5.37 -6.12 14.23
N THR A 52 5.01 -7.33 14.69
CA THR A 52 4.58 -7.55 16.07
C THR A 52 5.66 -7.14 17.07
N ASN A 53 6.93 -7.42 16.78
CA ASN A 53 8.04 -7.02 17.65
C ASN A 53 8.18 -5.50 17.77
N LEU A 54 8.04 -4.76 16.66
CA LEU A 54 8.07 -3.29 16.66
C LEU A 54 6.89 -2.71 17.44
N GLU A 55 5.69 -3.23 17.23
CA GLU A 55 4.49 -2.81 17.95
C GLU A 55 4.62 -3.03 19.46
N LEU A 56 5.08 -4.21 19.87
CA LEU A 56 5.34 -4.52 21.29
C LEU A 56 6.38 -3.57 21.90
N ALA A 57 7.42 -3.19 21.15
CA ALA A 57 8.44 -2.25 21.63
C ALA A 57 7.85 -0.84 21.87
N VAL A 58 6.98 -0.36 20.99
CA VAL A 58 6.27 0.92 21.16
C VAL A 58 5.28 0.85 22.32
N ASN A 59 4.49 -0.22 22.42
CA ASN A 59 3.49 -0.39 23.47
C ASN A 59 4.08 -0.40 24.89
N ARG A 60 5.32 -0.86 25.05
CA ARG A 60 6.05 -0.79 26.34
C ARG A 60 6.32 0.63 26.83
N CYS A 61 6.27 1.62 25.93
CA CYS A 61 6.38 3.04 26.26
C CYS A 61 5.02 3.69 26.57
N HIS A 62 3.94 2.89 26.74
CA HIS A 62 2.57 3.37 26.91
C HIS A 62 2.05 4.20 25.73
N LEU A 63 2.54 3.90 24.53
CA LEU A 63 2.08 4.45 23.26
C LEU A 63 1.37 3.36 22.47
N GLU A 64 0.57 3.74 21.48
CA GLU A 64 -0.08 2.81 20.55
C GLU A 64 0.42 3.07 19.13
N VAL A 65 0.61 2.01 18.35
CA VAL A 65 0.94 2.13 16.93
C VAL A 65 -0.34 2.33 16.13
N GLU A 66 -0.54 3.53 15.59
CA GLU A 66 -1.69 3.81 14.73
C GLU A 66 -1.59 3.09 13.38
N THR A 67 -0.41 3.07 12.78
CA THR A 67 -0.17 2.47 11.45
C THR A 67 1.32 2.19 11.25
N VAL A 68 1.61 1.17 10.45
CA VAL A 68 2.96 0.87 9.97
C VAL A 68 3.08 1.29 8.51
N VAL A 69 4.19 1.95 8.17
CA VAL A 69 4.51 2.33 6.79
C VAL A 69 5.84 1.71 6.41
N ALA A 70 5.89 1.02 5.26
CA ALA A 70 7.16 0.57 4.69
C ALA A 70 8.11 1.76 4.47
N THR A 71 9.31 1.70 5.05
CA THR A 71 10.34 2.75 4.92
C THR A 71 10.53 3.27 3.49
N PRO A 72 10.77 2.43 2.46
CA PRO A 72 10.98 2.95 1.10
C PRO A 72 9.79 3.73 0.55
N TYR A 73 8.57 3.39 0.97
CA TYR A 73 7.37 4.11 0.57
C TYR A 73 7.29 5.47 1.28
N ALA A 74 7.56 5.52 2.59
CA ALA A 74 7.61 6.77 3.34
C ALA A 74 8.70 7.72 2.81
N SER A 75 9.91 7.20 2.56
CA SER A 75 11.04 7.98 2.05
C SER A 75 10.71 8.61 0.71
N ALA A 76 10.16 7.84 -0.24
CA ALA A 76 9.72 8.35 -1.53
C ALA A 76 8.63 9.44 -1.39
N LEU A 77 7.59 9.19 -0.57
CA LEU A 77 6.52 10.18 -0.34
C LEU A 77 7.02 11.49 0.27
N SER A 78 8.10 11.45 1.05
CA SER A 78 8.64 12.64 1.72
C SER A 78 9.46 13.55 0.81
N VAL A 79 9.98 13.03 -0.31
CA VAL A 79 10.94 13.77 -1.17
C VAL A 79 10.47 13.99 -2.59
N LEU A 80 9.59 13.13 -3.11
CA LEU A 80 9.14 13.20 -4.49
C LEU A 80 7.96 14.16 -4.64
N VAL A 81 7.99 14.96 -5.69
CA VAL A 81 6.77 15.64 -6.18
C VAL A 81 6.04 14.77 -7.19
N GLU A 82 4.74 15.04 -7.39
CA GLU A 82 3.86 14.18 -8.20
C GLU A 82 4.37 13.98 -9.64
N ASP A 83 4.89 15.03 -10.27
CA ASP A 83 5.43 14.96 -11.63
C ASP A 83 6.66 14.04 -11.73
N GLU A 84 7.54 14.02 -10.71
CA GLU A 84 8.69 13.12 -10.68
C GLU A 84 8.25 11.67 -10.59
N ALA A 85 7.23 11.40 -9.78
CA ALA A 85 6.65 10.06 -9.66
C ALA A 85 6.01 9.59 -10.97
N GLN A 86 5.33 10.48 -11.69
CA GLN A 86 4.67 10.16 -12.97
C GLN A 86 5.66 9.91 -14.11
N LEU A 87 6.78 10.64 -14.15
CA LEU A 87 7.81 10.44 -15.18
C LEU A 87 8.61 9.15 -14.99
N GLY A 88 8.58 8.58 -13.78
CA GLY A 88 9.35 7.42 -13.38
C GLY A 88 10.67 7.82 -12.73
N VAL A 89 10.81 7.47 -11.46
CA VAL A 89 11.95 7.83 -10.62
C VAL A 89 12.37 6.65 -9.74
N ALA A 90 13.66 6.58 -9.41
CA ALA A 90 14.18 5.65 -8.41
C ALA A 90 14.62 6.46 -7.17
N CYS A 91 13.94 6.26 -6.05
CA CYS A 91 14.34 6.80 -4.76
C CYS A 91 15.38 5.86 -4.12
N LEU A 92 16.55 6.39 -3.75
CA LEU A 92 17.62 5.66 -3.08
C LEU A 92 17.76 6.17 -1.65
N ASP A 93 17.48 5.30 -0.68
CA ASP A 93 17.62 5.57 0.75
C ASP A 93 18.87 4.86 1.28
N PHE A 94 19.79 5.60 1.92
CA PHE A 94 21.05 5.08 2.47
C PHE A 94 20.99 4.75 3.97
N GLY A 95 19.78 4.50 4.49
CA GLY A 95 19.55 4.00 5.84
C GLY A 95 19.47 5.08 6.91
#